data_AF-A0A7Y2D9H7-F1
#
_entry.id   AF-A0A7Y2D9H7-F1
#
_cell.length_a   1.000
_cell.length_b   1.000
_cell.length_c   1.000
_cell.angle_alpha   90.00
_cell.angle_beta   90.00
_cell.angle_gamma   90.00
#
_symmetry.space_group_name_H-M   'P 1'
#
loop_
_entity.id
_entity.type
_entity.pdbx_description
1 polymer ?
#
loop_
_entity_poly.entity_id
_entity_poly.type
_entity_poly.pdbx_seq_one_letter_code
_entity_poly.pdbx_strand_id
1 'polypeptide(L)'
;MSESQWSEVNNALWRGHGGFELTLSPLLFGLLGWWIDRRLDTTPIFVITLAVLALVGVIVKIVFTYRYQMDLALEQAQARRAAAEADLAATEAHR
;
A
#
# COMPACT_ATOMS: atom_id res chain seq x y z
N MET A 1 -2.17 -30.47 -4.24
CA MET A 1 -2.05 -29.07 -3.76
C MET A 1 -2.55 -29.07 -2.33
N SER A 2 -1.67 -28.94 -1.34
CA SER A 2 -1.99 -29.12 0.09
C SER A 2 -2.57 -27.84 0.71
N GLU A 3 -3.30 -27.96 1.83
CA GLU A 3 -3.91 -26.83 2.55
C GLU A 3 -2.93 -25.71 2.93
N SER A 4 -1.65 -26.03 3.15
CA SER A 4 -0.58 -25.06 3.39
C SER A 4 -0.32 -24.14 2.20
N GLN A 5 -0.36 -24.67 0.96
CA GLN A 5 -0.21 -23.85 -0.25
C GLN A 5 -1.40 -22.91 -0.44
N TRP A 6 -2.61 -23.34 -0.06
CA TRP A 6 -3.80 -22.50 -0.13
C TRP A 6 -3.75 -21.34 0.85
N SER A 7 -3.25 -21.56 2.07
CA SER A 7 -3.10 -20.47 3.04
C SER A 7 -2.00 -19.49 2.64
N GLU A 8 -0.93 -19.97 2.02
CA GLU A 8 0.18 -19.15 1.55
C GLU A 8 -0.19 -18.30 0.33
N VAL A 9 -0.92 -18.88 -0.64
CA VAL A 9 -1.50 -18.14 -1.77
C VAL A 9 -2.54 -17.13 -1.30
N ASN A 10 -3.43 -17.50 -0.38
CA ASN A 10 -4.40 -16.58 0.20
C ASN A 10 -3.69 -15.43 0.93
N ASN A 11 -2.73 -15.72 1.80
CA ASN A 11 -1.97 -14.69 2.53
C ASN A 11 -1.06 -13.84 1.61
N ALA A 12 -0.60 -14.37 0.48
CA ALA A 12 0.13 -13.62 -0.54
C ALA A 12 -0.81 -12.69 -1.33
N LEU A 13 -2.03 -13.14 -1.62
CA LEU A 13 -3.09 -12.32 -2.22
C LEU A 13 -3.48 -11.17 -1.29
N TRP A 14 -3.72 -11.43 0.00
CA TRP A 14 -4.05 -10.41 1.00
C TRP A 14 -2.90 -9.40 1.25
N ARG A 15 -1.63 -9.80 1.07
CA ARG A 15 -0.48 -8.87 1.11
C ARG A 15 -0.25 -8.10 -0.19
N GLY A 16 -0.70 -8.64 -1.33
CA GLY A 16 -0.38 -8.14 -2.68
C GLY A 16 -1.23 -6.97 -3.18
N HIS A 17 -2.26 -6.53 -2.42
CA HIS A 17 -3.20 -5.50 -2.87
C HIS A 17 -2.59 -4.11 -3.12
N GLY A 18 -1.37 -3.84 -2.64
CA GLY A 18 -0.75 -2.52 -2.76
C GLY A 18 -0.61 -2.03 -4.21
N GLY A 19 -0.19 -2.91 -5.13
CA GLY A 19 0.08 -2.54 -6.52
C GLY A 19 -1.17 -2.36 -7.39
N PHE A 20 -2.22 -3.17 -7.16
CA PHE A 20 -3.43 -3.13 -7.97
C PHE A 20 -4.21 -1.83 -7.79
N GLU A 21 -4.38 -1.37 -6.55
CA GLU A 21 -5.03 -0.08 -6.27
C GLU A 21 -4.24 1.10 -6.85
N LEU A 22 -2.91 0.99 -6.88
CA LEU A 22 -2.01 2.03 -7.39
C LEU A 22 -2.23 2.32 -8.88
N THR A 23 -2.54 1.29 -9.67
CA THR A 23 -2.81 1.43 -11.11
C THR A 23 -4.30 1.54 -11.44
N LEU A 24 -5.19 0.98 -10.62
CA LEU A 24 -6.62 0.96 -10.88
C LEU A 24 -7.24 2.37 -10.80
N SER A 25 -6.86 3.18 -9.81
CA SER A 25 -7.41 4.53 -9.67
C SER A 25 -7.05 5.43 -10.87
N PRO A 26 -5.78 5.55 -11.31
CA PRO A 26 -5.44 6.29 -12.53
C PRO A 26 -6.14 5.78 -13.78
N LEU A 27 -6.28 4.46 -13.92
CA LEU A 27 -6.97 3.85 -15.05
C LEU A 27 -8.45 4.27 -15.09
N LEU A 28 -9.15 4.20 -13.95
CA LEU A 28 -10.56 4.60 -13.85
C LEU A 28 -10.75 6.09 -14.12
N PHE A 29 -9.88 6.95 -13.56
CA PHE A 29 -9.92 8.39 -13.80
C PHE A 29 -9.67 8.75 -15.27
N GLY A 30 -8.71 8.08 -15.92
CA GLY A 30 -8.46 8.26 -17.36
C GLY A 30 -9.63 7.81 -18.24
N LEU A 31 -10.23 6.64 -17.93
CA LEU A 31 -11.42 6.15 -18.63
C LEU A 31 -12.63 7.07 -18.46
N LEU A 32 -12.82 7.60 -17.25
CA LEU A 32 -13.88 8.55 -16.96
C LEU A 32 -13.69 9.86 -17.73
N GLY A 33 -12.46 10.37 -17.79
CA GLY A 33 -12.14 11.54 -18.60
C GLY A 33 -12.41 11.33 -20.08
N TRP A 34 -12.04 10.16 -20.62
CA TRP A 34 -12.27 9.83 -22.01
C TRP A 34 -13.76 9.77 -22.36
N TRP A 35 -14.55 9.20 -21.45
CA TRP A 35 -16.00 9.12 -21.62
C TRP A 35 -16.65 10.51 -21.60
N ILE A 36 -16.20 11.41 -20.72
CA ILE A 36 -16.69 12.80 -20.67
C ILE A 36 -16.28 13.57 -21.92
N ASP A 37 -15.02 13.49 -22.32
CA ASP A 37 -14.49 14.17 -23.51
C ASP A 37 -15.28 13.78 -24.78
N ARG A 38 -15.60 12.49 -24.93
CA ARG A 38 -16.39 11.97 -26.06
C ARG A 38 -17.85 12.43 -26.07
N ARG A 39 -18.44 12.75 -24.91
CA ARG A 39 -19.83 13.22 -24.80
C ARG A 39 -19.97 14.72 -25.01
N LEU A 40 -18.95 15.49 -24.67
CA LEU A 40 -18.98 16.96 -24.72
C LEU A 40 -18.26 17.52 -25.95
N ASP A 41 -17.72 16.65 -26.82
CA ASP A 41 -16.85 16.99 -27.96
C ASP A 41 -15.67 17.91 -27.56
N THR A 42 -15.31 17.83 -26.27
CA THR A 42 -14.12 18.49 -25.76
C THR A 42 -12.93 17.65 -26.21
N THR A 43 -12.03 18.24 -26.99
CA THR A 43 -10.65 17.75 -27.15
C THR A 43 -10.07 17.37 -25.78
N PRO A 44 -9.07 16.46 -25.64
CA PRO A 44 -8.89 15.56 -24.49
C PRO A 44 -8.48 16.22 -23.16
N ILE A 45 -9.24 17.21 -22.70
CA ILE A 45 -8.96 18.07 -21.55
C ILE A 45 -9.31 17.32 -20.27
N PHE A 46 -10.45 16.63 -20.23
CA PHE A 46 -10.85 15.88 -19.05
C PHE A 46 -9.95 14.66 -18.83
N VAL A 47 -9.56 13.93 -19.88
CA VAL A 47 -8.57 12.85 -19.79
C VAL A 47 -7.28 13.36 -19.15
N ILE A 48 -6.70 14.45 -19.66
CA ILE A 48 -5.42 14.98 -19.16
C ILE A 48 -5.57 15.43 -17.71
N THR A 49 -6.61 16.22 -17.41
CA THR A 49 -6.83 16.75 -16.06
C THR A 49 -7.03 15.64 -15.03
N LEU A 50 -7.86 14.64 -15.36
CA LEU A 50 -8.12 13.52 -14.46
C LEU A 50 -6.91 12.59 -14.33
N ALA A 51 -6.11 12.41 -15.39
CA ALA A 51 -4.86 11.65 -15.33
C ALA A 51 -3.84 12.33 -14.41
N VAL A 52 -3.67 13.66 -14.51
CA VAL A 52 -2.79 14.43 -13.61
C VAL A 52 -3.28 14.33 -12.16
N LEU A 53 -4.57 14.51 -11.91
CA LEU A 53 -5.14 14.38 -10.56
C LEU A 53 -4.93 12.98 -9.98
N ALA A 54 -5.13 11.94 -10.78
CA ALA A 54 -4.90 10.58 -10.32
C ALA A 54 -3.43 10.27 -10.04
N LEU A 55 -2.52 10.81 -10.86
CA LEU A 55 -1.08 10.71 -10.62
C LEU A 55 -0.70 11.38 -9.30
N VAL A 56 -1.20 12.59 -9.04
CA VAL A 56 -0.98 13.30 -7.77
C VAL A 56 -1.53 12.48 -6.60
N GLY A 57 -2.75 11.94 -6.72
CA GLY A 57 -3.35 11.10 -5.69
C GLY A 57 -2.53 9.85 -5.38
N VAL A 58 -1.99 9.19 -6.41
CA VAL A 58 -1.08 8.04 -6.27
C VAL A 58 0.19 8.42 -5.52
N ILE A 59 0.83 9.54 -5.89
CA ILE A 59 2.06 10.02 -5.23
C ILE A 59 1.78 10.30 -3.75
N VAL A 60 0.69 11.02 -3.45
CA VAL A 60 0.27 11.30 -2.07
C VAL A 60 0.07 10.00 -1.30
N LYS A 61 -0.68 9.04 -1.86
CA LYS A 61 -0.90 7.74 -1.22
C LYS A 61 0.43 7.05 -0.89
N ILE A 62 1.36 6.96 -1.86
CA ILE A 62 2.67 6.32 -1.66
C ILE A 62 3.41 6.96 -0.49
N VAL A 63 3.50 8.30 -0.47
CA VAL A 63 4.23 9.02 0.58
C VAL A 63 3.61 8.76 1.97
N PHE A 64 2.29 8.83 2.08
CA PHE A 64 1.60 8.61 3.36
C PHE A 64 1.70 7.15 3.82
N THR A 65 1.48 6.19 2.92
CA THR A 65 1.62 4.77 3.24
C THR A 65 3.05 4.45 3.67
N TYR A 66 4.06 4.98 2.99
CA TYR A 66 5.45 4.75 3.36
C TYR A 66 5.77 5.27 4.76
N ARG A 67 5.33 6.49 5.09
CA ARG A 67 5.52 7.07 6.43
C ARG A 67 4.84 6.23 7.50
N TYR A 68 3.58 5.86 7.28
CA TYR A 68 2.84 5.01 8.21
C TYR A 68 3.54 3.66 8.45
N GLN A 69 4.04 3.03 7.40
CA GLN A 69 4.76 1.75 7.51
C GLN A 69 6.10 1.90 8.23
N MET A 70 6.79 3.03 8.07
CA MET A 70 8.03 3.32 8.77
C MET A 70 7.80 3.47 10.28
N ASP A 71 6.78 4.21 10.68
CA ASP A 71 6.45 4.43 12.09
C ASP A 71 6.12 3.11 12.79
N LEU A 72 5.30 2.27 12.15
CA LEU A 72 5.01 0.92 12.63
C LEU A 72 6.26 0.04 12.75
N ALA A 73 7.17 0.10 11.78
CA ALA A 73 8.40 -0.67 11.81
C ALA A 73 9.33 -0.23 12.95
N LEU A 74 9.38 1.06 13.27
CA LEU A 74 10.14 1.60 14.39
C LEU A 74 9.58 1.14 15.74
N GLU A 75 8.26 1.19 15.92
CA GLU A 75 7.60 0.69 17.14
C GLU A 75 7.87 -0.80 17.34
N GLN A 76 7.77 -1.62 16.28
CA GLN A 76 8.08 -3.04 16.34
C GLN A 76 9.55 -3.31 16.67
N ALA A 77 10.48 -2.52 16.13
CA ALA A 77 11.90 -2.64 16.43
C ALA A 77 12.20 -2.32 17.90
N GLN A 78 11.55 -1.30 18.47
CA GLN A 78 11.67 -0.96 19.88
C GLN A 78 11.10 -2.06 20.79
N ALA A 79 9.91 -2.57 20.47
CA ALA A 79 9.29 -3.67 21.23
C ALA A 79 10.16 -4.94 21.24
N ARG A 80 10.78 -5.28 20.10
CA ARG A 80 11.71 -6.43 20.01
C ARG A 80 12.96 -6.24 20.84
N ARG A 81 13.51 -5.02 20.91
CA ARG A 81 14.67 -4.70 21.75
C ARG A 81 14.34 -4.82 23.23
N ALA A 82 13.22 -4.25 23.66
CA ALA A 82 12.77 -4.35 25.05
C ALA A 82 12.51 -5.81 25.48
N ALA A 83 11.92 -6.63 24.60
CA ALA A 83 11.74 -8.06 24.85
C ALA A 83 13.09 -8.80 24.99
N ALA A 84 14.05 -8.53 24.10
CA ALA A 84 15.38 -9.12 24.17
C ALA A 84 16.12 -8.72 25.46
N GLU A 85 16.01 -7.46 25.90
CA GLU A 85 16.59 -6.99 27.16
C GLU A 85 15.95 -7.69 28.37
N ALA A 86 14.64 -7.90 28.37
CA ALA A 86 13.94 -8.63 29.42
C ALA A 86 14.36 -10.11 29.50
N ASP A 87 14.54 -10.77 28.35
CA ASP A 87 14.99 -12.17 28.29
C ASP A 87 16.43 -12.33 28.82
N LEU A 88 17.31 -11.37 28.53
CA LEU A 88 18.67 -11.36 29.05
C LEU A 88 18.67 -11.17 30.58
N ALA A 89 17.88 -10.22 31.10
CA ALA A 89 17.75 -10.01 32.54
C ALA A 89 17.17 -11.24 33.27
N ALA A 90 16.21 -11.93 32.67
CA ALA A 90 15.65 -13.17 33.21
C ALA A 90 16.67 -14.32 33.23
N THR A 91 17.52 -14.39 32.20
CA THR A 91 18.60 -15.40 32.09
C THR A 91 19.69 -15.16 33.13
N GLU A 92 20.05 -13.90 33.40
CA GLU A 92 21.02 -13.54 34.43
C GLU A 92 20.49 -13.81 35.85
N ALA A 93 19.21 -13.53 36.12
CA ALA A 93 18.61 -13.74 37.43
C ALA A 93 18.46 -15.23 37.84
N HIS A 94 18.49 -16.14 36.86
CA HIS A 94 18.34 -17.59 37.10
C HIS A 94 19.69 -18.33 37.28
N ARG A 95 20.82 -17.60 37.21
CA ARG A 95 22.18 -18.15 37.30
C ARG A 95 22.82 -17.84 38.65
#